data_AF-A0AAU9P2Y4-F1
#
_entry.id   AF-A0AAU9P2Y4-F1
#
_cell.length_a   1.000
_cell.length_b   1.000
_cell.length_c   1.000
_cell.angle_alpha   90.00
_cell.angle_beta   90.00
_cell.angle_gamma   90.00
#
_symmetry.space_group_name_H-M   'P 1'
#
loop_
_entity.id
_entity.type
_entity.pdbx_description
1 polymer ?
#
loop_
_entity_poly.entity_id
_entity_poly.type
_entity_poly.pdbx_seq_one_letter_code
_entity_poly.pdbx_strand_id
1 'polypeptide(L)'
;MLPSIKKACLNVMLRMKEKLIEMVIEMIEMEKVTDYTCDPDYIASWNKLMGKSRDRFLKAVTIYDSEWELDDFETAEFDMEGYGTIRVEHLFSVPSDTRNQAFDLTVRVTAYWNIVLKRMVDWIALELRFGIHKMVNKEMEKEIVYEVMVRGGVMEKMLEEPTSVAAKRERLQKSISLLQESKEIINQAMDGI
;
A
#
# COMPACT_ATOMS: atom_id res chain seq x y z
N MET A 1 5.87 21.18 -24.99
CA MET A 1 5.13 21.20 -23.71
C MET A 1 4.89 19.82 -23.08
N LEU A 2 4.24 18.87 -23.78
CA LEU A 2 3.88 17.56 -23.22
C LEU A 2 5.06 16.74 -22.62
N PRO A 3 6.27 16.69 -23.21
CA PRO A 3 7.40 15.99 -22.61
C PRO A 3 7.80 16.53 -21.23
N SER A 4 7.77 17.86 -21.05
CA SER A 4 8.08 18.52 -19.79
C SER A 4 7.03 18.25 -18.73
N ILE A 5 5.74 18.26 -19.10
CA ILE A 5 4.65 17.86 -18.19
C ILE A 5 4.83 16.42 -17.73
N LYS A 6 5.12 15.49 -18.66
CA LYS A 6 5.37 14.09 -18.32
C LYS A 6 6.56 13.94 -17.37
N LYS A 7 7.66 14.65 -17.62
CA LYS A 7 8.84 14.66 -16.76
C LYS A 7 8.52 15.18 -15.35
N ALA A 8 7.79 16.29 -15.23
CA ALA A 8 7.35 16.84 -13.95
C ALA A 8 6.51 15.82 -13.16
N CYS A 9 5.49 15.22 -13.79
CA CYS A 9 4.65 14.21 -13.14
C CYS A 9 5.46 12.99 -12.66
N LEU A 10 6.42 12.53 -13.47
CA LEU A 10 7.30 11.42 -13.09
C LEU A 10 8.17 11.77 -11.88
N ASN A 11 8.75 12.97 -11.84
CA ASN A 11 9.57 13.41 -10.71
C ASN A 11 8.76 13.46 -9.41
N VAL A 12 7.53 13.99 -9.43
CA VAL A 12 6.66 14.01 -8.24
C VAL A 12 6.32 12.60 -7.80
N MET A 13 5.99 11.71 -8.74
CA MET A 13 5.64 10.33 -8.44
C MET A 13 6.78 9.58 -7.73
N LEU A 14 8.02 9.73 -8.24
CA LEU A 14 9.20 9.11 -7.64
C LEU A 14 9.43 9.61 -6.21
N ARG A 15 9.41 10.94 -6.02
CA ARG A 15 9.58 11.57 -4.69
C ARG A 15 8.53 11.11 -3.69
N MET A 16 7.25 11.02 -4.11
CA MET A 16 6.16 10.56 -3.25
C MET A 16 6.29 9.08 -2.90
N LYS A 17 6.76 8.26 -3.86
CA LYS A 17 7.03 6.83 -3.63
C LYS A 17 8.15 6.62 -2.61
N GLU A 18 9.26 7.34 -2.74
CA GLU A 18 10.39 7.28 -1.79
C GLU A 18 9.92 7.62 -0.38
N LYS A 19 9.18 8.73 -0.23
CA LYS A 19 8.61 9.12 1.05
C LYS A 19 7.70 8.06 1.66
N LEU A 20 6.84 7.41 0.85
CA LEU A 20 5.97 6.35 1.35
C LEU A 20 6.80 5.16 1.89
N ILE A 21 7.89 4.80 1.22
CA ILE A 21 8.79 3.73 1.67
C ILE A 21 9.42 4.09 3.01
N GLU A 22 9.94 5.31 3.16
CA GLU A 22 10.51 5.79 4.41
C GLU A 22 9.50 5.70 5.57
N MET A 23 8.28 6.19 5.36
CA MET A 23 7.25 6.15 6.40
C MET A 23 6.83 4.72 6.77
N VAL A 24 6.81 3.79 5.81
CA VAL A 24 6.54 2.35 6.08
C VAL A 24 7.66 1.75 6.94
N ILE A 25 8.93 2.08 6.65
CA ILE A 25 10.07 1.62 7.44
C ILE A 25 9.97 2.16 8.87
N GLU A 26 9.71 3.46 9.04
CA GLU A 26 9.53 4.07 10.36
C GLU A 26 8.40 3.39 11.15
N MET A 27 7.27 3.09 10.49
CA MET A 27 6.16 2.38 11.12
C MET A 27 6.55 0.98 11.60
N ILE A 28 7.31 0.23 10.81
CA ILE A 28 7.85 -1.07 11.22
C ILE A 28 8.80 -0.92 12.42
N GLU A 29 9.68 0.08 12.41
CA GLU A 29 10.60 0.31 13.51
C GLU A 29 9.86 0.72 14.80
N MET A 30 8.79 1.51 14.70
CA MET A 30 7.95 1.83 15.86
C MET A 30 7.34 0.56 16.48
N GLU A 31 6.85 -0.38 15.68
CA GLU A 31 6.31 -1.67 16.18
C GLU A 31 7.36 -2.56 16.82
N LYS A 32 8.64 -2.43 16.43
CA LYS A 32 9.73 -3.23 17.03
C LYS A 32 10.17 -2.71 18.40
N VAL A 33 9.98 -1.42 18.66
CA VAL A 33 10.47 -0.77 19.88
C VAL A 33 9.50 -0.93 21.06
N THR A 34 8.24 -1.28 20.80
CA THR A 34 7.22 -1.42 21.85
C THR A 34 6.31 -2.62 21.62
N ASP A 35 5.85 -3.23 22.72
CA ASP A 35 4.80 -4.23 22.79
C ASP A 35 3.45 -3.63 23.27
N TYR A 36 3.31 -2.31 23.18
CA TYR A 36 2.15 -1.59 23.66
C TYR A 36 0.92 -1.77 22.76
N THR A 37 -0.21 -2.11 23.38
CA THR A 37 -1.52 -2.06 22.74
C THR A 37 -2.60 -1.55 23.69
N CYS A 38 -3.42 -0.62 23.21
CA CYS A 38 -4.68 -0.23 23.83
C CYS A 38 -5.89 -0.85 23.13
N ASP A 39 -5.67 -1.82 22.24
CA ASP A 39 -6.73 -2.51 21.52
C ASP A 39 -7.55 -3.37 22.51
N PRO A 40 -8.87 -3.12 22.64
CA PRO A 40 -9.71 -3.84 23.59
C PRO A 40 -9.86 -5.32 23.23
N ASP A 41 -9.64 -5.71 21.98
CA ASP A 41 -9.73 -7.10 21.53
C ASP A 41 -8.50 -7.93 21.93
N TYR A 42 -7.42 -7.31 22.39
CA TYR A 42 -6.20 -8.02 22.79
C TYR A 42 -6.47 -9.08 23.84
N ILE A 43 -7.09 -8.68 24.96
CA ILE A 43 -7.39 -9.59 26.08
C ILE A 43 -8.37 -10.69 25.65
N ALA A 44 -9.37 -10.35 24.83
CA ALA A 44 -10.32 -11.32 24.31
C ALA A 44 -9.65 -12.35 23.39
N SER A 45 -8.75 -11.91 22.51
CA SER A 45 -7.97 -12.76 21.61
C SER A 45 -7.02 -13.68 22.39
N TRP A 46 -6.27 -13.13 23.34
CA TRP A 46 -5.38 -13.89 24.21
C TRP A 46 -6.15 -14.96 25.00
N ASN A 47 -7.25 -14.59 25.67
CA ASN A 47 -8.08 -15.53 26.44
C ASN A 47 -8.63 -16.67 25.56
N LYS A 48 -9.08 -16.34 24.34
CA LYS A 48 -9.56 -17.33 23.38
C LYS A 48 -8.46 -18.30 22.96
N LEU A 49 -7.27 -17.81 22.61
CA LEU A 49 -6.14 -18.65 22.21
C LEU A 49 -5.65 -19.51 23.39
N MET A 50 -5.52 -18.90 24.57
CA MET A 50 -5.11 -19.58 25.80
C MET A 50 -6.07 -20.72 26.14
N GLY A 51 -7.38 -20.44 26.21
CA GLY A 51 -8.38 -21.44 26.57
C GLY A 51 -8.49 -22.60 25.57
N LYS A 52 -8.19 -22.37 24.29
CA LYS A 52 -8.21 -23.44 23.26
C LYS A 52 -6.99 -24.35 23.29
N SER A 53 -5.81 -23.79 23.58
CA SER A 53 -4.53 -24.47 23.34
C SER A 53 -3.84 -24.95 24.62
N ARG A 54 -4.18 -24.41 25.81
CA ARG A 54 -3.49 -24.71 27.07
C ARG A 54 -3.55 -26.19 27.44
N ASP A 55 -4.74 -26.78 27.43
CA ASP A 55 -4.91 -28.19 27.85
C ASP A 55 -4.20 -29.16 26.89
N ARG A 56 -4.19 -28.86 25.59
CA ARG A 56 -3.48 -29.68 24.59
C ARG A 56 -1.98 -29.60 24.78
N PHE A 57 -1.46 -28.39 25.01
CA PHE A 57 -0.03 -28.19 25.32
C PHE A 57 0.38 -28.98 26.56
N LEU A 58 -0.40 -28.89 27.65
CA LEU A 58 -0.08 -29.62 28.88
C LEU A 58 -0.12 -31.14 28.68
N LYS A 59 -1.11 -31.66 27.96
CA LYS A 59 -1.17 -33.09 27.60
C LYS A 59 0.06 -33.52 26.81
N ALA A 60 0.37 -32.83 25.72
CA ALA A 60 1.51 -33.14 24.86
C ALA A 60 2.86 -33.16 25.59
N VAL A 61 2.99 -32.36 26.66
CA VAL A 61 4.22 -32.25 27.44
C VAL A 61 4.27 -33.21 28.64
N THR A 62 3.11 -33.66 29.15
CA THR A 62 3.02 -34.56 30.32
C THR A 62 3.11 -36.04 29.92
N ILE A 63 2.83 -36.40 28.66
CA ILE A 63 2.93 -37.77 28.12
C ILE A 63 4.31 -38.41 28.39
N TYR A 64 5.38 -37.61 28.53
CA TYR A 64 6.73 -38.11 28.82
C TYR A 64 6.99 -38.40 30.32
N ASP A 65 6.16 -37.88 31.24
CA ASP A 65 6.39 -37.99 32.69
C ASP A 65 5.82 -39.30 33.28
N SER A 66 4.99 -40.02 32.50
CA SER A 66 4.50 -41.36 32.84
C SER A 66 5.36 -42.43 32.16
N GLU A 67 6.19 -43.14 32.93
CA GLU A 67 6.58 -44.51 32.58
C GLU A 67 5.28 -45.30 32.39
N TRP A 68 4.83 -45.68 31.18
CA TRP A 68 4.04 -46.88 30.85
C TRP A 68 3.62 -46.87 29.35
N GLU A 69 3.86 -48.02 28.71
CA GLU A 69 3.33 -48.60 27.46
C GLU A 69 3.28 -47.78 26.14
N LEU A 70 4.32 -48.07 25.34
CA LEU A 70 4.49 -47.94 23.89
C LEU A 70 3.40 -48.68 23.06
N ASP A 71 2.12 -48.26 23.08
CA ASP A 71 1.15 -48.80 22.11
C ASP A 71 0.24 -47.76 21.41
N ASP A 72 0.25 -46.50 21.85
CA ASP A 72 -0.39 -45.43 21.09
C ASP A 72 0.57 -44.24 21.07
N PHE A 73 1.13 -43.95 19.89
CA PHE A 73 2.04 -42.82 19.68
C PHE A 73 1.20 -41.54 19.74
N GLU A 74 0.71 -41.17 20.92
CA GLU A 74 0.17 -39.85 21.17
C GLU A 74 1.36 -38.91 21.00
N THR A 75 1.45 -38.34 19.80
CA THR A 75 2.61 -37.60 19.34
C THR A 75 2.90 -36.50 20.35
N ALA A 76 4.19 -36.25 20.59
CA ALA A 76 4.67 -35.09 21.32
C ALA A 76 4.41 -33.81 20.50
N GLU A 77 3.16 -33.59 20.13
CA GLU A 77 2.66 -32.63 19.19
C GLU A 77 1.33 -32.06 19.67
N PHE A 78 1.08 -30.80 19.36
CA PHE A 78 -0.25 -30.22 19.54
C PHE A 78 -0.50 -29.14 18.50
N ASP A 79 -1.77 -28.93 18.17
CA ASP A 79 -2.16 -27.86 17.25
C ASP A 79 -2.41 -26.54 17.99
N MET A 80 -1.80 -25.47 17.47
CA MET A 80 -2.03 -24.10 17.90
C MET A 80 -2.51 -23.23 16.74
N GLU A 81 -3.58 -22.47 16.98
CA GLU A 81 -4.12 -21.50 16.02
C GLU A 81 -3.02 -20.48 15.67
N GLY A 82 -2.71 -20.35 14.38
CA GLY A 82 -1.65 -19.48 13.87
C GLY A 82 -0.29 -20.17 13.60
N TYR A 83 -0.03 -21.34 14.20
CA TYR A 83 1.25 -22.06 14.04
C TYR A 83 1.10 -23.45 13.42
N GLY A 84 -0.11 -24.03 13.46
CA GLY A 84 -0.33 -25.41 13.04
C GLY A 84 0.16 -26.40 14.11
N THR A 85 0.61 -27.57 13.66
CA THR A 85 1.09 -28.65 14.53
C THR A 85 2.52 -28.38 15.01
N ILE A 86 2.70 -28.36 16.33
CA ILE A 86 3.97 -28.02 17.01
C ILE A 86 4.48 -29.25 17.76
N ARG A 87 5.72 -29.68 17.47
CA ARG A 87 6.43 -30.69 18.24
C ARG A 87 7.01 -30.15 19.54
N VAL A 88 6.79 -30.83 20.66
CA VAL A 88 7.17 -30.42 22.02
C VAL A 88 8.19 -31.34 22.70
N GLU A 89 8.74 -32.34 22.00
CA GLU A 89 9.77 -33.26 22.52
C GLU A 89 10.96 -32.51 23.17
N HIS A 90 11.40 -31.43 22.51
CA HIS A 90 12.50 -30.59 22.97
C HIS A 90 12.22 -29.87 24.30
N LEU A 91 10.96 -29.80 24.74
CA LEU A 91 10.57 -29.16 25.99
C LEU A 91 10.59 -30.12 27.18
N PHE A 92 10.74 -31.43 26.96
CA PHE A 92 10.62 -32.45 28.02
C PHE A 92 11.67 -32.28 29.12
N SER A 93 12.90 -31.90 28.75
CA SER A 93 14.02 -31.66 29.67
C SER A 93 14.01 -30.26 30.30
N VAL A 94 13.09 -29.37 29.91
CA VAL A 94 13.00 -27.99 30.39
C VAL A 94 12.14 -27.93 31.65
N PRO A 95 12.46 -27.15 32.71
CA PRO A 95 11.58 -27.03 33.86
C PRO A 95 10.13 -26.62 33.51
N SER A 96 9.14 -27.14 34.24
CA SER A 96 7.71 -26.90 34.00
C SER A 96 7.34 -25.41 34.01
N ASP A 97 7.89 -24.65 34.96
CA ASP A 97 7.66 -23.21 35.05
C ASP A 97 8.17 -22.45 33.83
N THR A 98 9.37 -22.77 33.36
CA THR A 98 9.99 -22.12 32.19
C THR A 98 9.21 -22.41 30.91
N ARG A 99 8.83 -23.67 30.66
CA ARG A 99 8.04 -24.02 29.46
C ARG A 99 6.63 -23.42 29.52
N ASN A 100 6.02 -23.33 30.71
CA ASN A 100 4.72 -22.69 30.89
C ASN A 100 4.77 -21.19 30.62
N GLN A 101 5.81 -20.49 31.10
CA GLN A 101 6.02 -19.07 30.83
C GLN A 101 6.29 -18.82 29.34
N ALA A 102 7.13 -19.64 28.70
CA ALA A 102 7.39 -19.53 27.26
C ALA A 102 6.12 -19.74 26.43
N PHE A 103 5.28 -20.70 26.80
CA PHE A 103 3.98 -20.90 26.17
C PHE A 103 3.07 -19.68 26.35
N ASP A 104 2.95 -19.13 27.57
CA ASP A 104 2.13 -17.93 27.82
C ASP A 104 2.60 -16.73 26.98
N LEU A 105 3.91 -16.49 26.93
CA LEU A 105 4.51 -15.46 26.07
C LEU A 105 4.19 -15.71 24.59
N THR A 106 4.26 -16.95 24.12
CA THR A 106 3.94 -17.30 22.74
C THR A 106 2.48 -16.96 22.41
N VAL A 107 1.53 -17.32 23.28
CA VAL A 107 0.11 -17.01 23.09
C VAL A 107 -0.12 -15.49 23.11
N ARG A 108 0.53 -14.74 24.01
CA ARG A 108 0.46 -13.27 24.07
C ARG A 108 0.98 -12.61 22.80
N VAL A 109 2.15 -13.02 22.31
CA VAL A 109 2.73 -12.51 21.06
C VAL A 109 1.82 -12.81 19.87
N THR A 110 1.19 -13.98 19.86
CA THR A 110 0.25 -14.38 18.79
C THR A 110 -0.99 -13.49 18.77
N ALA A 111 -1.57 -13.20 19.94
CA ALA A 111 -2.68 -12.27 20.05
C ALA A 111 -2.29 -10.85 19.60
N TYR A 112 -1.10 -10.39 20.00
CA TYR A 112 -0.56 -9.09 19.63
C TYR A 112 -0.28 -8.98 18.12
N TRP A 113 0.28 -10.01 17.51
CA TRP A 113 0.65 -10.03 16.09
C TRP A 113 -0.54 -9.75 15.17
N ASN A 114 -1.72 -10.27 15.50
CA ASN A 114 -2.94 -9.97 14.74
C ASN A 114 -3.29 -8.48 14.75
N ILE A 115 -3.02 -7.77 15.85
CA ILE A 115 -3.26 -6.33 15.99
C ILE A 115 -2.24 -5.56 15.16
N VAL A 116 -0.96 -5.94 15.23
CA VAL A 116 0.11 -5.35 14.41
C VAL A 116 -0.26 -5.44 12.93
N LEU A 117 -0.63 -6.63 12.44
CA LEU A 117 -1.03 -6.84 11.04
C LEU A 117 -2.19 -5.92 10.62
N LYS A 118 -3.26 -5.84 11.44
CA LYS A 118 -4.40 -4.95 11.16
C LYS A 118 -3.95 -3.49 11.05
N ARG A 119 -3.17 -3.03 12.03
CA ARG A 119 -2.67 -1.65 12.09
C ARG A 119 -1.80 -1.30 10.89
N MET A 120 -0.92 -2.23 10.48
CA MET A 120 -0.08 -2.05 9.29
C MET A 120 -0.94 -1.92 8.02
N VAL A 121 -1.92 -2.82 7.84
CA VAL A 121 -2.79 -2.81 6.65
C VAL A 121 -3.62 -1.53 6.58
N ASP A 122 -4.25 -1.12 7.67
CA ASP A 122 -5.08 0.08 7.71
C ASP A 122 -4.25 1.34 7.46
N TRP A 123 -3.10 1.46 8.14
CA TRP A 123 -2.23 2.61 7.99
C TRP A 123 -1.67 2.72 6.56
N ILE A 124 -1.17 1.63 5.96
CA ILE A 124 -0.61 1.64 4.60
C ILE A 124 -1.70 2.03 3.59
N ALA A 125 -2.91 1.48 3.74
CA ALA A 125 -4.03 1.80 2.86
C ALA A 125 -4.41 3.29 2.94
N LEU A 126 -4.46 3.85 4.15
CA LEU A 126 -4.75 5.27 4.37
C LEU A 126 -3.66 6.17 3.81
N GLU A 127 -2.39 5.88 4.12
CA GLU A 127 -1.26 6.69 3.69
C GLU A 127 -1.10 6.66 2.16
N LEU A 128 -1.28 5.50 1.53
CA LEU A 128 -1.24 5.39 0.07
C LEU A 128 -2.34 6.23 -0.60
N ARG A 129 -3.58 6.13 -0.09
CA ARG A 129 -4.71 6.91 -0.63
C ARG A 129 -4.49 8.41 -0.46
N PHE A 130 -4.08 8.82 0.75
CA PHE A 130 -3.76 10.22 1.03
C PHE A 130 -2.60 10.71 0.17
N GLY A 131 -1.54 9.91 0.03
CA GLY A 131 -0.37 10.19 -0.79
C GLY A 131 -0.73 10.42 -2.25
N ILE A 132 -1.53 9.54 -2.86
CA ILE A 132 -2.01 9.71 -4.25
C ILE A 132 -2.85 10.97 -4.39
N HIS A 133 -3.80 11.20 -3.47
CA HIS A 133 -4.65 12.38 -3.51
C HIS A 133 -3.83 13.68 -3.40
N LYS A 134 -2.88 13.73 -2.48
CA LYS A 134 -1.96 14.86 -2.31
C LYS A 134 -1.07 15.05 -3.53
N MET A 135 -0.53 13.97 -4.08
CA MET A 135 0.31 14.00 -5.28
C MET A 135 -0.42 14.69 -6.43
N VAL A 136 -1.62 14.21 -6.76
CA VAL A 136 -2.41 14.69 -7.90
C VAL A 136 -2.91 16.12 -7.67
N ASN A 137 -3.48 16.41 -6.50
CA ASN A 137 -4.21 17.66 -6.28
C ASN A 137 -3.36 18.80 -5.73
N LYS A 138 -2.13 18.54 -5.24
CA LYS A 138 -1.30 19.57 -4.59
C LYS A 138 0.12 19.65 -5.13
N GLU A 139 0.72 18.52 -5.52
CA GLU A 139 2.15 18.48 -5.89
C GLU A 139 2.37 18.55 -7.41
N MET A 140 1.53 17.86 -8.19
CA MET A 140 1.68 17.80 -9.66
C MET A 140 1.60 19.18 -10.31
N GLU A 141 0.59 19.99 -9.97
CA GLU A 141 0.44 21.34 -10.53
C GLU A 141 1.68 22.20 -10.27
N LYS A 142 2.17 22.20 -9.02
CA LYS A 142 3.35 22.97 -8.62
C LYS A 142 4.59 22.56 -9.41
N GLU A 143 4.85 21.26 -9.55
CA GLU A 143 6.00 20.77 -10.29
C GLU A 143 5.86 21.01 -11.80
N ILE A 144 4.65 20.90 -12.37
CA ILE A 144 4.39 21.21 -13.78
C ILE A 144 4.68 22.68 -14.06
N VAL A 145 4.14 23.59 -13.25
CA VAL A 145 4.39 25.04 -13.40
C VAL A 145 5.88 25.32 -13.28
N TYR A 146 6.56 24.73 -12.30
CA TYR A 146 7.99 24.90 -12.12
C TYR A 146 8.82 24.36 -13.30
N GLU A 147 8.52 23.15 -13.78
CA GLU A 147 9.24 22.54 -14.91
C GLU A 147 9.01 23.31 -16.21
N VAL A 148 7.78 23.81 -16.45
CA VAL A 148 7.44 24.54 -17.68
C VAL A 148 7.99 25.98 -17.64
N MET A 149 7.82 26.69 -16.53
CA MET A 149 8.16 28.11 -16.45
C MET A 149 9.63 28.38 -16.09
N VAL A 150 10.24 27.52 -15.26
CA VAL A 150 11.59 27.77 -14.72
C VAL A 150 12.63 26.91 -15.40
N ARG A 151 12.43 25.57 -15.45
CA ARG A 151 13.42 24.66 -16.03
C ARG A 151 13.32 24.50 -17.55
N GLY A 152 12.14 24.77 -18.11
CA GLY A 152 11.76 24.37 -19.46
C GLY A 152 12.49 25.09 -20.59
N GLY A 153 13.02 26.29 -20.34
CA GLY A 153 13.66 27.12 -21.36
C GLY A 153 12.65 27.62 -22.42
N VAL A 154 12.63 28.94 -22.63
CA VAL A 154 11.79 29.72 -23.56
C VAL A 154 10.44 29.06 -23.87
N MET A 155 9.43 29.40 -23.07
CA MET A 155 8.03 28.98 -23.23
C MET A 155 7.53 29.06 -24.69
N GLU A 156 8.02 30.01 -25.48
CA GLU A 156 7.74 30.12 -26.92
C GLU A 156 8.11 28.86 -27.70
N LYS A 157 9.26 28.23 -27.44
CA LYS A 157 9.65 26.96 -28.08
C LYS A 157 8.73 25.81 -27.70
N MET A 158 8.10 25.87 -26.53
CA MET A 158 7.14 24.85 -26.11
C MET A 158 5.73 25.04 -26.69
N LEU A 159 5.41 26.27 -27.10
CA LEU A 159 4.18 26.69 -27.75
C LEU A 159 4.27 26.68 -29.28
N GLU A 160 5.45 26.38 -29.82
CA GLU A 160 5.67 26.23 -31.25
C GLU A 160 4.81 25.09 -31.79
N GLU A 161 3.92 25.44 -32.71
CA GLU A 161 2.98 24.50 -33.27
C GLU A 161 3.68 23.52 -34.24
N PRO A 162 3.31 22.23 -34.24
CA PRO A 162 3.83 21.30 -35.24
C PRO A 162 3.49 21.75 -36.66
N THR A 163 4.47 21.70 -37.57
CA THR A 163 4.33 22.14 -38.96
C THR A 163 3.15 21.49 -39.69
N SER A 164 2.83 20.23 -39.36
CA SER A 164 1.69 19.51 -39.94
C SER A 164 0.33 20.08 -39.51
N VAL A 165 0.23 20.59 -38.28
CA VAL A 165 -0.98 21.24 -37.76
C VAL A 165 -1.09 22.65 -38.33
N ALA A 166 0.03 23.39 -38.39
CA ALA A 166 0.09 24.71 -39.01
C ALA A 166 -0.38 24.68 -40.47
N ALA A 167 0.12 23.73 -41.27
CA ALA A 167 -0.27 23.58 -42.67
C ALA A 167 -1.76 23.20 -42.84
N LYS A 168 -2.30 22.35 -41.94
CA LYS A 168 -3.74 22.03 -41.94
C LYS A 168 -4.59 23.23 -41.58
N ARG A 169 -4.18 24.02 -40.57
CA ARG A 169 -4.88 25.24 -40.16
C ARG A 169 -4.92 26.26 -41.30
N GLU A 170 -3.79 26.45 -41.99
CA GLU A 170 -3.71 27.35 -43.14
C GLU A 170 -4.66 26.92 -44.28
N ARG A 171 -4.67 25.63 -44.62
CA ARG A 171 -5.59 25.08 -45.64
C ARG A 171 -7.06 25.29 -45.25
N LEU A 172 -7.41 25.00 -44.00
CA LEU A 172 -8.77 25.19 -43.50
C LEU A 172 -9.17 26.67 -43.52
N GLN A 173 -8.28 27.59 -43.14
CA GLN A 173 -8.55 29.03 -43.23
C GLN A 173 -8.81 29.48 -44.67
N LYS A 174 -8.04 28.98 -45.65
CA LYS A 174 -8.27 29.26 -47.08
C LYS A 174 -9.60 28.70 -47.57
N SER A 175 -9.97 27.49 -47.16
CA SER A 175 -11.29 26.92 -47.52
C SER A 175 -12.43 27.71 -46.89
N ILE A 176 -12.29 28.15 -45.64
CA ILE A 176 -13.30 28.97 -44.95
C ILE A 176 -13.47 30.32 -45.67
N SER A 177 -12.38 30.99 -46.04
CA SER A 177 -12.47 32.29 -46.74
C SER A 177 -13.18 32.16 -48.09
N LEU A 178 -12.88 31.10 -48.86
CA LEU A 178 -13.55 30.83 -50.14
C LEU A 178 -15.05 30.55 -49.96
N LEU A 179 -15.42 29.80 -48.92
CA LEU A 179 -16.83 29.52 -48.63
C LEU A 179 -17.59 30.78 -48.19
N GLN A 180 -16.93 31.70 -47.46
CA GLN A 180 -17.52 32.99 -47.09
C GLN A 180 -17.77 33.86 -48.33
N GLU A 181 -16.80 33.95 -49.24
CA GLU A 181 -16.94 34.67 -50.51
C GLU A 181 -18.07 34.08 -51.38
N SER A 182 -18.09 32.75 -51.51
CA SER A 182 -19.17 32.07 -52.25
C SER A 182 -20.55 32.33 -51.65
N LYS A 183 -20.66 32.42 -50.32
CA LYS A 183 -21.92 32.73 -49.64
C LYS A 183 -22.37 34.17 -49.95
N GLU A 184 -21.46 35.13 -49.94
CA GLU A 184 -21.76 36.53 -50.28
C GLU A 184 -22.25 36.67 -51.72
N ILE A 185 -21.61 35.99 -52.68
CA ILE A 185 -22.04 35.98 -54.07
C ILE A 185 -23.46 35.41 -54.22
N ILE A 186 -23.77 34.32 -53.53
CA ILE A 186 -25.11 33.71 -53.55
C ILE A 186 -26.14 34.68 -52.95
N ASN A 187 -25.83 35.34 -51.84
CA ASN A 187 -26.73 36.33 -51.23
C ASN A 187 -27.01 37.49 -52.20
N GLN A 188 -25.98 38.06 -52.85
CA GLN A 188 -26.15 39.12 -53.85
C GLN A 188 -27.01 38.67 -55.03
N ALA A 189 -26.83 37.43 -55.50
CA ALA A 189 -27.65 36.87 -56.58
C ALA A 189 -29.12 36.69 -56.16
N MET A 190 -29.37 36.33 -54.90
CA MET A 190 -30.73 36.18 -54.35
C MET A 190 -31.42 37.52 -54.13
N ASP A 191 -30.71 38.57 -53.70
CA ASP A 191 -31.27 39.91 -53.49
C ASP A 191 -31.64 40.63 -54.80
N GLY A 192 -31.14 40.14 -55.94
CA GLY A 192 -31.44 40.65 -57.29
C GLY A 192 -32.62 39.97 -58.00
N ILE A 193 -33.29 39.01 -57.34
CA ILE A 193 -34.51 38.31 -57.80
C ILE A 193 -35.71 38.88 -57.05
#